data_AF-A0A3D5NR86-F1
#
_entry.id   AF-A0A3D5NR86-F1
#
_cell.length_a   1.000
_cell.length_b   1.000
_cell.length_c   1.000
_cell.angle_alpha   90.00
_cell.angle_beta   90.00
_cell.angle_gamma   90.00
#
_symmetry.space_group_name_H-M   'P 1'
#
loop_
_entity.id
_entity.type
_entity.pdbx_description
1 polymer ?
#
loop_
_entity_poly.entity_id
_entity_poly.type
_entity_poly.pdbx_seq_one_letter_code
_entity_poly.pdbx_strand_id
1 'polypeptide(L)'
;MRYTDDFYFEKNRSYYDVLSHLKKYFKGNEIQAENMADEIQSLCQFDFKMQHIVDSLEEMNVVFKSLSDMEKMISKVSELANNTRIWENNGYTPNEMAEIFGRKKNTVAPLLSTSYQGSVEKVKMPVKVGRNDPCPCGSGKKYKNCCLIQNGH
;
A
#
# COMPACT_ATOMS: atom_id res chain seq x y z
N MET A 1 9.36 -25.97 8.75
CA MET A 1 8.32 -24.97 9.08
C MET A 1 8.60 -23.77 8.20
N ARG A 2 7.69 -23.37 7.29
CA ARG A 2 7.97 -22.39 6.22
C ARG A 2 8.11 -20.93 6.69
N TYR A 3 8.08 -20.69 8.01
CA TYR A 3 8.10 -19.38 8.65
C TYR A 3 9.45 -19.02 9.30
N THR A 4 10.49 -19.81 9.08
CA THR A 4 11.84 -19.56 9.62
C THR A 4 12.73 -18.80 8.64
N ASP A 5 12.18 -18.41 7.49
CA ASP A 5 12.87 -17.63 6.49
C ASP A 5 12.41 -16.17 6.65
N ASP A 6 13.35 -15.31 7.05
CA ASP A 6 13.11 -13.88 7.28
C ASP A 6 12.67 -13.15 6.01
N PHE A 7 12.90 -13.76 4.83
CA PHE A 7 12.49 -13.25 3.52
C PHE A 7 11.22 -13.92 2.98
N TYR A 8 10.54 -14.75 3.79
CA TYR A 8 9.27 -15.35 3.38
C TYR A 8 8.17 -14.29 3.24
N PHE A 9 7.50 -14.32 2.10
CA PHE A 9 6.27 -13.56 1.87
C PHE A 9 5.19 -14.44 1.24
N GLU A 10 3.93 -14.02 1.41
CA GLU A 10 2.78 -14.69 0.82
C GLU A 10 2.63 -14.31 -0.66
N LYS A 11 2.71 -15.29 -1.56
CA LYS A 11 2.45 -15.09 -3.00
C LYS A 11 0.94 -15.04 -3.24
N ASN A 12 0.40 -13.83 -3.29
CA ASN A 12 -1.02 -13.57 -3.56
C ASN A 12 -1.34 -13.61 -5.08
N ARG A 13 -2.62 -13.44 -5.45
CA ARG A 13 -3.04 -13.41 -6.87
C ARG A 13 -2.32 -12.33 -7.68
N SER A 14 -2.19 -11.13 -7.13
CA SER A 14 -1.57 -9.98 -7.78
C SER A 14 -0.08 -10.21 -8.07
N TYR A 15 0.60 -11.00 -7.24
CA TYR A 15 1.99 -11.44 -7.49
C TYR A 15 2.07 -12.24 -8.79
N TYR A 16 1.17 -13.21 -9.00
CA TYR A 16 1.14 -14.01 -10.22
C TYR A 16 0.74 -13.19 -11.46
N ASP A 17 -0.07 -12.14 -11.27
CA ASP A 17 -0.42 -11.20 -12.34
C ASP A 17 0.80 -10.37 -12.79
N VAL A 18 1.67 -9.96 -11.87
CA VAL A 18 2.96 -9.31 -12.17
C VAL A 18 3.91 -10.30 -12.85
N LEU A 19 4.11 -11.49 -12.25
CA LEU A 19 4.99 -12.53 -12.80
C LEU A 19 4.60 -12.92 -14.23
N SER A 20 3.31 -13.14 -14.50
CA SER A 20 2.82 -13.48 -15.84
C SER A 20 3.05 -12.36 -16.86
N HIS A 21 3.07 -11.09 -16.41
CA HIS A 21 3.43 -9.96 -17.26
C HIS A 21 4.94 -9.96 -17.55
N LEU A 22 5.77 -10.15 -16.52
CA LEU A 22 7.24 -10.21 -16.63
C LEU A 22 7.73 -11.36 -17.52
N LYS A 23 7.10 -12.54 -17.45
CA LYS A 23 7.46 -13.70 -18.31
C LYS A 23 7.45 -13.39 -19.82
N LYS A 24 6.74 -12.35 -20.26
CA LYS A 24 6.73 -11.90 -21.66
C LYS A 24 8.06 -11.27 -22.11
N TYR A 25 8.81 -10.71 -21.17
CA TYR A 25 10.09 -10.02 -21.40
C TYR A 25 11.27 -10.98 -21.25
N PHE A 26 11.19 -11.93 -20.32
CA PHE A 26 12.24 -12.93 -20.07
C PHE A 26 12.00 -14.25 -20.84
N LYS A 27 11.79 -14.18 -22.16
CA LYS A 27 11.53 -15.38 -22.96
C LYS A 27 12.69 -16.38 -22.86
N GLY A 28 12.42 -17.57 -22.32
CA GLY A 28 13.40 -18.64 -22.13
C GLY A 28 14.16 -18.58 -20.80
N ASN A 29 13.87 -17.61 -19.93
CA ASN A 29 14.46 -17.52 -18.59
C ASN A 29 13.38 -17.24 -17.53
N GLU A 30 12.59 -18.27 -17.21
CA GLU A 30 11.52 -18.14 -16.22
C GLU A 30 12.05 -17.81 -14.83
N ILE A 31 13.25 -18.27 -14.50
CA ILE A 31 13.91 -17.99 -13.21
C ILE A 31 14.18 -16.48 -13.07
N GLN A 32 14.62 -15.80 -14.12
CA GLN A 32 14.79 -14.34 -14.08
C GLN A 32 13.47 -13.59 -13.89
N ALA A 33 12.39 -14.06 -14.53
CA ALA A 33 11.07 -13.46 -14.32
C ALA A 33 10.59 -13.65 -12.87
N GLU A 34 10.87 -14.81 -12.27
CA GLU A 34 10.55 -15.10 -10.87
C GLU A 34 11.38 -14.25 -9.92
N ASN A 35 12.69 -14.17 -10.11
CA ASN A 35 13.57 -13.31 -9.31
C ASN A 35 13.13 -11.84 -9.39
N MET A 36 12.76 -11.35 -10.58
CA MET A 36 12.26 -9.99 -10.74
C MET A 36 10.91 -9.77 -10.03
N ALA A 37 10.01 -10.76 -10.07
CA ALA A 37 8.74 -10.67 -9.34
C ALA A 37 8.95 -10.69 -7.81
N ASP A 38 9.90 -11.50 -7.32
CA ASP A 38 10.29 -11.56 -5.92
C ASP A 38 10.93 -10.23 -5.45
N GLU A 39 11.74 -9.58 -6.29
CA GLU A 39 12.31 -8.26 -6.04
C GLU A 39 11.21 -7.19 -5.93
N ILE A 40 10.29 -7.14 -6.91
CA ILE A 40 9.16 -6.19 -6.87
C ILE A 40 8.29 -6.41 -5.64
N GLN A 41 8.06 -7.66 -5.24
CA GLN A 41 7.30 -7.98 -4.04
C GLN A 41 8.01 -7.49 -2.77
N SER A 42 9.33 -7.65 -2.70
CA SER A 42 10.15 -7.16 -1.59
C SER A 42 10.09 -5.62 -1.50
N LEU A 43 10.22 -4.93 -2.64
CA LEU A 43 10.05 -3.48 -2.70
C LEU A 43 8.64 -3.04 -2.24
N CYS A 44 7.59 -3.79 -2.60
CA CYS A 44 6.23 -3.53 -2.12
C CYS A 44 6.09 -3.68 -0.61
N GLN A 45 6.89 -4.54 0.04
CA GLN A 45 6.77 -4.85 1.47
C GLN A 45 7.48 -3.84 2.38
N PHE A 46 8.60 -3.27 1.94
CA PHE A 46 9.51 -2.50 2.82
C PHE A 46 9.65 -1.01 2.46
N ASP A 47 9.90 -0.65 1.20
CA ASP A 47 10.10 0.76 0.78
C ASP A 47 9.48 0.99 -0.59
N PHE A 48 8.15 0.88 -0.62
CA PHE A 48 7.41 0.99 -1.87
C PHE A 48 7.51 2.40 -2.45
N LYS A 49 8.35 2.55 -3.47
CA LYS A 49 8.32 3.67 -4.41
C LYS A 49 8.32 3.14 -5.82
N MET A 50 7.41 3.66 -6.65
CA MET A 50 7.32 3.26 -8.05
C MET A 50 8.63 3.49 -8.80
N GLN A 51 9.40 4.54 -8.43
CA GLN A 51 10.71 4.82 -9.00
C GLN A 51 11.68 3.65 -8.82
N HIS A 52 11.80 3.09 -7.60
CA HIS A 52 12.69 1.94 -7.37
C HIS A 52 12.30 0.73 -8.22
N ILE A 53 11.01 0.51 -8.46
CA ILE A 53 10.54 -0.56 -9.33
C ILE A 53 10.92 -0.30 -10.79
N VAL A 54 10.80 0.95 -11.26
CA VAL A 54 11.25 1.34 -12.60
C VAL A 54 12.76 1.15 -12.73
N ASP A 55 13.54 1.61 -11.75
CA ASP A 55 14.99 1.46 -11.71
C ASP A 55 15.39 -0.03 -11.80
N SER A 56 14.77 -0.90 -10.98
CA SER A 56 15.03 -2.35 -11.02
C SER A 56 14.65 -2.99 -12.36
N LEU A 57 13.57 -2.53 -13.01
CA LEU A 57 13.16 -3.03 -14.34
C LEU A 57 14.17 -2.62 -15.41
N GLU A 58 14.68 -1.39 -15.34
CA GLU A 58 15.72 -0.88 -16.24
C GLU A 58 17.05 -1.64 -16.06
N GLU A 59 17.47 -1.88 -14.82
CA GLU A 59 18.67 -2.67 -14.50
C GLU A 59 18.60 -4.11 -15.03
N MET A 60 17.42 -4.71 -15.01
CA MET A 60 17.16 -6.04 -15.59
C MET A 60 16.91 -6.01 -17.11
N ASN A 61 17.13 -4.85 -17.75
CA ASN A 61 17.02 -4.63 -19.19
C ASN A 61 15.61 -4.93 -19.74
N VAL A 62 14.57 -4.68 -18.93
CA VAL A 62 13.16 -4.82 -19.33
C VAL A 62 12.74 -3.60 -20.14
N VAL A 63 12.67 -3.77 -21.46
CA VAL A 63 12.24 -2.69 -22.37
C VAL A 63 10.77 -2.83 -22.75
N PHE A 64 9.95 -1.87 -22.33
CA PHE A 64 8.54 -1.78 -22.71
C PHE A 64 8.39 -1.39 -24.19
N LYS A 65 7.58 -2.16 -24.94
CA LYS A 65 7.34 -1.90 -26.37
C LYS A 65 6.33 -0.78 -26.63
N SER A 66 5.52 -0.44 -25.64
CA SER A 66 4.43 0.52 -25.74
C SER A 66 4.12 1.12 -24.37
N LEU A 67 3.70 2.38 -24.36
CA LEU A 67 3.15 3.04 -23.18
C LEU A 67 2.00 2.23 -22.57
N SER A 68 1.15 1.61 -23.39
CA SER A 68 0.04 0.79 -22.88
C SER A 68 0.52 -0.45 -22.11
N ASP A 69 1.68 -1.01 -22.47
CA ASP A 69 2.22 -2.18 -21.77
C ASP A 69 2.85 -1.76 -20.43
N MET A 70 3.53 -0.60 -20.42
CA MET A 70 4.02 0.03 -19.20
C MET A 70 2.88 0.38 -18.24
N GLU A 71 1.80 1.00 -18.72
CA GLU A 71 0.61 1.31 -17.92
C GLU A 71 -0.01 0.05 -17.29
N LYS A 72 -0.07 -1.05 -18.04
CA LYS A 72 -0.53 -2.36 -17.53
C LYS A 72 0.39 -2.91 -16.46
N MET A 73 1.70 -2.77 -16.61
CA MET A 73 2.68 -3.18 -15.60
C MET A 73 2.52 -2.36 -14.33
N ILE A 74 2.46 -1.02 -14.44
CA ILE A 74 2.25 -0.10 -13.31
C ILE A 74 0.94 -0.41 -12.58
N SER A 75 -0.14 -0.65 -13.32
CA SER A 75 -1.43 -1.02 -12.73
C SER A 75 -1.34 -2.33 -11.94
N LYS A 76 -0.66 -3.34 -12.48
CA LYS A 76 -0.47 -4.64 -11.79
C LYS A 76 0.41 -4.51 -10.55
N VAL A 77 1.50 -3.74 -10.63
CA VAL A 77 2.39 -3.45 -9.50
C VAL A 77 1.65 -2.68 -8.41
N SER A 78 0.81 -1.70 -8.79
CA SER A 78 -0.02 -0.96 -7.83
C SER A 78 -1.02 -1.89 -7.13
N GLU A 79 -1.64 -2.80 -7.88
CA GLU A 79 -2.52 -3.81 -7.30
C GLU A 79 -1.75 -4.77 -6.37
N LEU A 80 -0.53 -5.15 -6.72
CA LEU A 80 0.33 -5.94 -5.85
C LEU A 80 0.61 -5.21 -4.54
N ALA A 81 1.07 -3.96 -4.61
CA ALA A 81 1.36 -3.13 -3.44
C ALA A 81 0.14 -3.00 -2.52
N ASN A 82 -1.06 -2.79 -3.08
CA ASN A 82 -2.28 -2.65 -2.32
C ASN A 82 -2.74 -3.94 -1.63
N ASN A 83 -2.29 -5.11 -2.10
CA ASN A 83 -2.60 -6.43 -1.52
C ASN A 83 -1.40 -7.06 -0.80
N THR A 84 -0.30 -6.33 -0.63
CA THR A 84 0.87 -6.77 0.14
C THR A 84 0.74 -6.31 1.59
N ARG A 85 0.97 -7.23 2.52
CA ARG A 85 1.00 -6.93 3.96
C ARG A 85 2.28 -6.18 4.28
N ILE A 86 2.18 -5.08 5.01
CA ILE A 86 3.34 -4.27 5.40
C ILE A 86 3.38 -4.05 6.90
N TRP A 87 4.59 -3.88 7.44
CA TRP A 87 4.83 -3.76 8.88
C TRP A 87 4.25 -2.48 9.46
N GLU A 88 4.33 -1.37 8.72
CA GLU A 88 3.79 -0.05 9.05
C GLU A 88 2.27 -0.09 9.28
N ASN A 89 1.59 -1.02 8.61
CA ASN A 89 0.17 -1.27 8.74
C ASN A 89 -0.14 -2.39 9.76
N ASN A 90 0.78 -2.74 10.65
CA ASN A 90 0.62 -3.85 11.61
C ASN A 90 0.24 -5.18 10.93
N GLY A 91 0.76 -5.44 9.72
CA GLY A 91 0.49 -6.65 8.97
C GLY A 91 -0.80 -6.63 8.15
N TYR A 92 -1.55 -5.52 8.12
CA TYR A 92 -2.66 -5.34 7.19
C TYR A 92 -2.17 -4.89 5.81
N THR A 93 -2.88 -5.29 4.76
CA THR A 93 -2.65 -4.72 3.42
C THR A 93 -3.21 -3.30 3.33
N PRO A 94 -2.70 -2.43 2.45
CA PRO A 94 -3.31 -1.13 2.20
C PRO A 94 -4.80 -1.19 1.86
N ASN A 95 -5.26 -2.23 1.14
CA ASN A 95 -6.68 -2.45 0.86
C ASN A 95 -7.49 -2.78 2.13
N GLU A 96 -7.00 -3.70 2.96
CA GLU A 96 -7.64 -4.03 4.25
C GLU A 96 -7.75 -2.79 5.14
N MET A 97 -6.67 -1.99 5.20
CA MET A 97 -6.67 -0.72 5.93
C MET A 97 -7.69 0.27 5.36
N ALA A 98 -7.81 0.39 4.03
CA ALA A 98 -8.80 1.27 3.42
C ALA A 98 -10.23 0.88 3.79
N GLU A 99 -10.53 -0.43 3.82
CA GLU A 99 -11.84 -0.96 4.22
C GLU A 99 -12.14 -0.71 5.70
N ILE A 100 -11.20 -1.00 6.60
CA ILE A 100 -11.35 -0.79 8.06
C ILE A 100 -11.61 0.68 8.39
N PHE A 101 -10.88 1.59 7.74
CA PHE A 101 -10.99 3.02 8.02
C PHE A 101 -12.02 3.75 7.15
N GLY A 102 -12.81 3.02 6.35
CA GLY A 102 -13.88 3.58 5.52
C GLY A 102 -13.39 4.63 4.52
N ARG A 103 -12.10 4.62 4.17
CA ARG A 103 -11.60 5.48 3.10
C ARG A 103 -12.13 4.89 1.80
N LYS A 104 -13.10 5.58 1.19
CA LYS A 104 -13.55 5.30 -0.18
C LYS A 104 -12.33 4.96 -1.02
N LYS A 105 -12.39 3.84 -1.76
CA LYS A 105 -11.37 3.44 -2.72
C LYS A 105 -11.11 4.64 -3.63
N ASN A 106 -10.06 5.40 -3.34
CA ASN A 106 -9.48 6.28 -4.34
C ASN A 106 -8.78 5.33 -5.31
N THR A 107 -9.57 4.78 -6.22
CA THR A 107 -9.06 4.16 -7.43
C THR A 107 -8.10 5.16 -8.03
N VAL A 108 -6.82 4.77 -8.08
CA VAL A 108 -5.66 5.49 -8.59
C VAL A 108 -5.41 6.85 -7.93
N ALA A 109 -4.27 6.97 -7.24
CA ALA A 109 -3.63 8.27 -7.10
C ALA A 109 -3.41 8.79 -8.54
N PRO A 110 -3.99 9.95 -8.92
CA PRO A 110 -3.77 10.48 -10.24
C PRO A 110 -2.31 10.92 -10.29
N LEU A 111 -1.51 10.25 -11.10
CA LEU A 111 -0.18 10.75 -11.48
C LEU A 111 -0.23 12.07 -12.26
N LEU A 112 -1.42 12.68 -12.43
CA LEU A 112 -1.61 14.04 -12.92
C LEU A 112 -2.88 14.67 -12.30
N SER A 113 -2.74 15.57 -11.33
CA SER A 113 -3.63 16.74 -11.27
C SER A 113 -2.88 17.95 -10.68
N THR A 114 -2.27 18.68 -11.60
CA THR A 114 -2.04 20.12 -11.48
C THR A 114 -3.31 20.81 -10.96
N SER A 115 -3.14 21.66 -9.93
CA SER A 115 -4.05 22.71 -9.44
C SER A 115 -5.57 22.41 -9.43
N TYR A 116 -6.10 21.95 -8.29
CA TYR A 116 -7.51 22.18 -7.93
C TYR A 116 -7.59 22.87 -6.57
N GLN A 117 -7.97 24.15 -6.59
CA GLN A 117 -8.41 24.90 -5.41
C GLN A 117 -9.76 24.33 -4.96
N GLY A 118 -9.72 23.23 -4.22
CA GLY A 118 -10.86 22.66 -3.51
C GLY A 118 -10.63 22.81 -2.02
N SER A 119 -11.47 23.58 -1.33
CA SER A 119 -11.46 23.77 0.12
C SER A 119 -11.38 22.42 0.84
N VAL A 120 -10.24 22.16 1.47
CA VAL A 120 -10.08 21.03 2.39
C VAL A 120 -10.96 21.32 3.59
N GLU A 121 -12.16 20.74 3.66
CA GLU A 121 -12.82 20.60 4.96
C GLU A 121 -11.85 19.79 5.82
N LYS A 122 -11.30 20.45 6.85
CA LYS A 122 -10.43 19.83 7.83
C LYS A 122 -11.16 18.62 8.40
N VAL A 123 -10.82 17.43 7.90
CA VAL A 123 -11.13 16.17 8.55
C VAL A 123 -10.51 16.29 9.94
N LYS A 124 -11.36 16.50 10.96
CA LYS A 124 -10.95 16.46 12.35
C LYS A 124 -10.47 15.05 12.61
N MET A 125 -9.16 14.82 12.48
CA MET A 125 -8.57 13.60 13.00
C MET A 125 -9.04 13.44 14.45
N PRO A 126 -9.42 12.24 14.91
CA PRO A 126 -9.66 12.04 16.32
C PRO A 126 -8.37 12.41 17.04
N VAL A 127 -8.39 13.54 17.75
CA VAL A 127 -7.28 13.96 18.58
C VAL A 127 -7.03 12.76 19.50
N LYS A 128 -5.80 12.21 19.47
CA LYS A 128 -5.36 11.23 20.47
C LYS A 128 -5.34 11.94 21.81
N VAL A 129 -6.52 12.02 22.44
CA VAL A 129 -6.70 12.64 23.75
C VAL A 129 -6.25 11.63 24.79
N GLY A 130 -5.26 12.01 25.59
CA GLY A 130 -4.78 11.19 26.68
C GLY A 130 -5.88 10.97 27.71
N ARG A 131 -5.88 9.81 28.35
CA ARG A 131 -6.90 9.42 29.36
C ARG A 131 -7.09 10.51 30.45
N ASN A 132 -6.03 11.24 30.82
CA ASN A 132 -6.09 12.28 31.85
C ASN A 132 -6.26 13.72 31.32
N ASP A 133 -6.27 13.93 30.00
CA ASP A 133 -6.34 15.27 29.38
C ASP A 133 -7.75 15.88 29.51
N PRO A 134 -7.90 17.21 29.39
CA PRO A 134 -9.21 17.86 29.33
C PRO A 134 -10.06 17.27 28.20
N CYS A 135 -11.32 16.97 28.49
CA CYS A 135 -12.21 16.32 27.55
C CYS A 135 -12.61 17.28 26.41
N PRO A 136 -12.48 16.87 25.13
CA PRO A 136 -12.72 17.74 23.97
C PRO A 136 -14.19 18.12 23.77
N CYS A 137 -15.13 17.54 24.55
CA CYS A 137 -16.54 17.93 24.55
C CYS A 137 -16.82 19.24 25.31
N GLY A 138 -15.81 19.89 25.89
CA GLY A 138 -15.95 21.16 26.59
C GLY A 138 -16.51 21.06 28.01
N SER A 139 -16.62 19.85 28.57
CA SER A 139 -17.18 19.63 29.92
C SER A 139 -16.29 20.07 31.07
N GLY A 140 -15.04 20.45 30.81
CA GLY A 140 -14.03 20.77 31.83
C GLY A 140 -13.52 19.55 32.63
N LYS A 141 -14.01 18.34 32.36
CA LYS A 141 -13.60 17.10 33.04
C LYS A 141 -12.45 16.42 32.31
N LYS A 142 -11.69 15.56 32.99
CA LYS A 142 -10.70 14.67 32.35
C LYS A 142 -11.41 13.70 31.41
N TYR A 143 -10.81 13.37 30.26
CA TYR A 143 -11.40 12.51 29.23
C TYR A 143 -11.89 11.16 29.80
N LYS A 144 -11.09 10.54 30.68
CA LYS A 144 -11.45 9.30 31.37
C LYS A 144 -12.68 9.35 32.26
N ASN A 145 -13.11 10.53 32.68
CA ASN A 145 -14.24 10.73 33.58
C ASN A 145 -15.44 11.35 32.83
N CYS A 146 -15.37 11.44 31.51
CA CYS A 146 -16.41 12.04 30.68
C CYS A 146 -16.70 11.15 29.48
N CYS A 147 -16.26 11.52 28.27
CA CYS A 147 -16.58 10.77 27.05
C CYS A 147 -16.03 9.33 27.03
N LEU A 148 -15.03 8.97 27.84
CA LEU A 148 -14.57 7.58 27.92
C LEU A 148 -15.53 6.68 28.71
N ILE A 149 -16.26 7.21 29.68
CA ILE A 149 -17.25 6.46 30.48
C ILE A 149 -18.61 6.46 29.79
N GLN A 150 -18.96 7.55 29.09
CA GLN A 150 -20.26 7.73 28.45
C GLN A 150 -20.47 6.89 27.18
N ASN A 151 -19.43 6.23 26.66
CA ASN A 151 -19.48 5.38 25.46
C ASN A 151 -19.48 3.87 25.78
N GLY A 152 -19.70 3.47 27.03
CA GLY A 152 -19.86 2.07 27.43
C GLY A 152 -21.32 1.69 27.63
N HIS A 153 -21.97 1.19 26.57
CA HIS A 153 -23.16 0.34 26.65
C HIS A 153 -22.78 -1.07 26.19
#